data_AF-A0A5K0Z4Q3-F1
#
_entry.id   AF-A0A5K0Z4Q3-F1
#
_cell.length_a   1.000
_cell.length_b   1.000
_cell.length_c   1.000
_cell.angle_alpha   90.00
_cell.angle_beta   90.00
_cell.angle_gamma   90.00
#
_symmetry.space_group_name_H-M   'P 1'
#
loop_
_entity.id
_entity.type
_entity.pdbx_description
1 polymer ?
#
loop_
_entity_poly.entity_id
_entity_poly.type
_entity_poly.pdbx_seq_one_letter_code
_entity_poly.pdbx_strand_id
1 'polypeptide(L)' 'VAPYKKVRKVSFVGSIPRTPSGKILRKDLIKIATSCL' A
#
# COMPACT_ATOMS: atom_id res chain seq x y z
N VAL A 1 -0.78 5.26 21.44
CA VAL A 1 -0.12 4.72 20.23
C VAL A 1 1.37 5.00 20.32
N ALA A 2 2.21 3.97 20.32
CA ALA A 2 3.66 4.17 20.33
C ALA A 2 4.12 4.93 19.07
N PRO A 3 5.05 5.89 19.18
CA PRO A 3 5.42 6.78 18.07
C PRO A 3 5.83 6.06 16.77
N TYR A 4 6.42 4.88 16.87
CA TYR A 4 6.88 4.08 15.73
C TYR A 4 5.74 3.41 14.92
N LYS A 5 4.55 3.23 15.52
CA LYS A 5 3.39 2.63 14.82
C LYS A 5 2.54 3.68 14.09
N LYS A 6 2.91 4.95 14.13
CA LYS A 6 2.15 6.02 13.45
C LYS A 6 2.38 5.95 11.94
N VAL A 7 1.30 5.99 11.17
CA VAL A 7 1.34 6.10 9.70
C VAL A 7 1.80 7.50 9.31
N ARG A 8 2.82 7.61 8.45
CA ARG A 8 3.44 8.89 8.06
C ARG A 8 3.07 9.38 6.67
N LYS A 9 2.66 8.46 5.78
CA LYS A 9 2.27 8.73 4.39
C LYS A 9 1.04 7.89 4.05
N VAL A 10 0.12 8.46 3.29
CA VAL A 10 -1.12 7.81 2.87
C VAL A 10 -1.35 8.15 1.41
N SER A 11 -1.70 7.16 0.60
CA SER A 11 -2.22 7.34 -0.75
C SER A 11 -3.56 6.61 -0.88
N PHE A 12 -4.52 7.25 -1.53
CA PHE A 12 -5.82 6.67 -1.79
C PHE A 12 -5.84 6.11 -3.20
N VAL A 13 -6.37 4.88 -3.35
CA VAL A 13 -6.40 4.14 -4.61
C VAL A 13 -7.77 3.51 -4.79
N GLY A 14 -8.28 3.46 -6.02
CA GLY A 14 -9.61 2.93 -6.31
C GLY A 14 -9.75 1.41 -6.11
N SER A 15 -8.63 0.67 -6.16
CA SER A 15 -8.64 -0.78 -5.95
C SER A 15 -7.28 -1.29 -5.47
N ILE A 16 -7.29 -2.35 -4.65
CA ILE A 16 -6.07 -3.04 -4.18
C ILE A 16 -5.69 -4.13 -5.19
N PRO A 17 -4.44 -4.16 -5.71
CA PRO A 17 -3.98 -5.21 -6.60
C PRO A 17 -3.97 -6.57 -5.90
N ARG A 18 -4.65 -7.55 -6.51
CA ARG A 18 -4.78 -8.92 -6.02
C ARG A 18 -4.46 -9.91 -7.12
N THR A 19 -3.99 -11.09 -6.73
CA THR A 19 -3.93 -12.24 -7.63
C THR A 19 -5.35 -12.75 -7.94
N PRO A 20 -5.53 -13.58 -8.99
CA PRO A 20 -6.82 -14.24 -9.24
C PRO A 20 -7.33 -15.09 -8.06
N SER A 21 -6.42 -15.58 -7.21
CA SER A 21 -6.76 -16.28 -5.95
C SER A 21 -7.08 -15.32 -4.78
N GLY A 22 -7.00 -14.01 -4.97
CA GLY A 22 -7.33 -12.99 -3.96
C GLY A 22 -6.18 -12.56 -3.05
N LYS A 23 -4.95 -13.07 -3.24
CA LYS A 23 -3.78 -12.66 -2.44
C LYS A 23 -3.37 -11.24 -2.81
N ILE A 24 -3.11 -10.41 -1.80
CA ILE A 24 -2.66 -9.03 -2.00
C ILE A 24 -1.22 -9.02 -2.51
N LEU A 25 -0.97 -8.29 -3.60
CA LEU A 25 0.34 -8.14 -4.19
C LEU A 25 1.09 -6.96 -3.56
N ARG A 26 1.90 -7.25 -2.54
CA ARG A 26 2.68 -6.23 -1.83
C ARG A 26 3.68 -5.48 -2.71
N LYS A 27 4.28 -6.15 -3.70
CA LYS A 27 5.24 -5.52 -4.63
C LYS A 27 4.61 -4.35 -5.38
N ASP A 28 3.39 -4.53 -5.87
CA ASP A 28 2.71 -3.50 -6.65
C ASP A 28 2.14 -2.41 -5.74
N LEU A 29 1.70 -2.76 -4.52
CA LEU A 29 1.36 -1.77 -3.50
C LEU A 29 2.55 -0.87 -3.12
N ILE A 30 3.75 -1.43 -3.00
CA ILE A 30 4.97 -0.64 -2.73
C ILE A 30 5.22 0.33 -3.89
N LYS A 31 5.16 -0.14 -5.15
CA LYS A 31 5.33 0.73 -6.33
C LYS A 31 4.35 1.90 -6.32
N ILE A 32 3.07 1.64 -6.06
CA ILE A 32 2.02 2.67 -6.01
C ILE A 32 2.24 3.63 -4.83
N ALA A 33 2.71 3.14 -3.69
CA ALA A 33 3.02 3.98 -2.53
C ALA A 33 4.28 4.84 -2.75
N THR A 34 5.25 4.37 -3.54
CA THR A 34 6.50 5.07 -3.84
C THR A 34 6.43 5.96 -5.08
N SER A 35 5.46 5.75 -5.98
CA SER A 35 5.35 6.50 -7.25
C SER A 35 4.88 7.94 -7.07
N CYS A 36 4.55 8.35 -5.85
CA CYS A 36 4.28 9.74 -5.50
C CYS A 36 5.52 10.30 -4.78
N LEU A 37 6.55 10.62 -5.56
CA LEU A 37 7.68 11.48 -5.23
C LEU A 37 7.89 12.45 -6.39
#